data_AF-A0A967KC86-F1
#
_entry.id   AF-A0A967KC86-F1
#
_cell.length_a   1.000
_cell.length_b   1.000
_cell.length_c   1.000
_cell.angle_alpha   90.00
_cell.angle_beta   90.00
_cell.angle_gamma   90.00
#
_symmetry.space_group_name_H-M   'P 1'
#
loop_
_entity.id
_entity.type
_entity.pdbx_description
1 polymer ?
#
loop_
_entity_poly.entity_id
_entity_poly.type
_entity_poly.pdbx_seq_one_letter_code
_entity_poly.pdbx_strand_id
1 'polypeptide(L)'
;FSDPIMPIVAGAVADYVTEPAMQSSTWLANTFGWMVGTSPGSGMALQYLISGLAYIAVIVVAWFIPAVRHVEELLPDHDQLEKVEHSHSEPEPAEERSLQPAA
;
A
#
# COMPACT_ATOMS: atom_id res chain seq x y z
N PHE A 1 -8.68 -5.99 6.41
CA PHE A 1 -7.98 -7.02 7.21
C PHE A 1 -8.55 -7.09 8.62
N SER A 2 -9.87 -7.27 8.76
CA SER A 2 -10.60 -7.15 10.04
C SER A 2 -11.42 -8.40 10.38
N ASP A 3 -11.44 -9.42 9.50
CA ASP A 3 -12.10 -10.70 9.78
C ASP A 3 -11.15 -11.63 10.56
N PRO A 4 -11.58 -12.16 11.72
CA PRO A 4 -10.72 -12.95 12.62
C PRO A 4 -10.24 -14.28 11.99
N ILE A 5 -10.84 -14.70 10.89
CA ILE A 5 -10.57 -15.97 10.23
C ILE A 5 -9.17 -15.97 9.60
N MET A 6 -8.78 -14.87 8.95
CA MET A 6 -7.50 -14.79 8.25
C MET A 6 -6.28 -14.96 9.15
N PRO A 7 -6.13 -14.24 10.29
CA PRO A 7 -4.98 -14.43 11.17
C PRO A 7 -4.95 -15.84 11.79
N ILE A 8 -6.11 -16.47 12.03
CA ILE A 8 -6.17 -17.86 12.52
C ILE A 8 -5.64 -18.83 11.45
N VAL A 9 -6.09 -18.69 10.21
CA VAL A 9 -5.61 -19.54 9.10
C VAL A 9 -4.12 -19.31 8.86
N ALA A 10 -3.66 -18.06 8.87
CA ALA A 10 -2.24 -17.73 8.71
C ALA A 10 -1.38 -18.37 9.81
N GLY A 11 -1.81 -18.27 11.07
CA GLY A 11 -1.14 -18.94 12.20
C GLY A 11 -1.11 -20.46 12.04
N ALA A 12 -2.23 -21.09 11.66
CA ALA A 12 -2.26 -22.53 11.41
C ALA A 12 -1.31 -22.95 10.26
N VAL A 13 -1.26 -22.19 9.17
CA VAL A 13 -0.31 -22.46 8.07
C VAL A 13 1.13 -22.25 8.50
N ALA A 14 1.40 -21.27 9.37
CA ALA A 14 2.72 -21.10 9.97
C ALA A 14 3.10 -22.34 10.75
N ASP A 15 2.32 -22.71 11.76
CA ASP A 15 2.64 -23.75 12.72
C ASP A 15 2.67 -25.17 12.12
N TYR A 16 1.75 -25.48 11.19
CA TYR A 16 1.58 -26.84 10.67
C TYR A 16 2.25 -27.09 9.32
N VAL A 17 2.61 -26.05 8.56
CA VAL A 17 3.15 -26.21 7.20
C VAL A 17 4.52 -25.58 7.07
N THR A 18 4.65 -24.30 7.42
CA THR A 18 5.84 -23.52 7.07
C THR A 18 6.95 -23.72 8.08
N GLU A 19 6.60 -23.73 9.36
CA GLU A 19 7.49 -23.99 10.49
C GLU A 19 8.11 -25.40 10.40
N PRO A 20 7.33 -26.49 10.20
CA PRO A 20 7.90 -27.82 10.08
C PRO A 20 8.71 -27.98 8.79
N ALA A 21 8.29 -27.35 7.68
CA ALA A 21 9.04 -27.39 6.42
C ALA A 21 10.42 -26.72 6.54
N MET A 22 10.54 -25.63 7.32
CA MET A 22 11.80 -24.93 7.53
C MET A 22 12.72 -25.61 8.55
N GLN A 23 12.15 -26.32 9.53
CA GLN A 23 12.93 -27.04 10.54
C GLN A 23 13.37 -28.45 10.08
N SER A 24 12.64 -29.05 9.14
CA SER A 24 13.05 -30.31 8.51
C SER A 24 13.98 -30.03 7.30
N SER A 25 14.79 -31.02 6.92
CA SER A 25 15.71 -30.94 5.77
C SER A 25 14.97 -31.04 4.43
N THR A 26 13.98 -30.17 4.23
CA THR A 26 13.22 -30.05 2.98
C THR A 26 13.95 -29.15 1.99
N TRP A 27 13.46 -29.14 0.75
CA TRP A 27 13.94 -28.23 -0.28
C TRP A 27 13.77 -26.75 0.12
N LEU A 28 12.73 -26.42 0.91
CA LEU A 28 12.46 -25.06 1.39
C LEU A 28 13.55 -24.60 2.35
N ALA A 29 13.88 -25.43 3.35
CA ALA A 29 14.96 -25.18 4.29
C ALA A 29 16.32 -25.07 3.58
N ASN A 30 16.58 -25.89 2.57
CA ASN A 30 17.82 -25.82 1.80
C ASN A 30 17.92 -24.55 0.93
N THR A 31 16.81 -24.07 0.37
CA THR A 31 16.80 -22.92 -0.54
C THR A 31 16.77 -21.59 0.20
N PHE A 32 16.04 -21.52 1.31
CA PHE A 32 15.80 -20.28 2.04
C PHE A 32 16.46 -20.24 3.43
N GLY A 33 16.98 -21.36 3.93
CA GLY A 33 17.61 -21.43 5.26
C GLY A 33 18.82 -20.49 5.41
N TRP A 34 19.52 -20.16 4.33
CA TRP A 34 20.60 -19.17 4.36
C TRP A 34 20.11 -17.73 4.58
N MET A 35 18.84 -17.44 4.25
CA MET A 35 18.24 -16.11 4.35
C MET A 35 17.38 -15.95 5.61
N VAL A 36 16.55 -16.94 5.93
CA VAL A 36 15.61 -16.90 7.07
C VAL A 36 16.00 -17.80 8.25
N GLY A 37 17.08 -18.58 8.12
CA GLY A 37 17.46 -19.58 9.12
C GLY A 37 16.59 -20.85 9.10
N THR A 38 16.84 -21.76 10.03
CA THR A 38 16.10 -23.02 10.22
C THR A 38 15.75 -23.26 11.70
N SER A 39 15.59 -22.18 12.47
CA SER A 39 15.27 -22.22 13.89
C SER A 39 13.77 -22.02 14.12
N PRO A 40 13.27 -22.17 15.36
CA PRO A 40 11.92 -21.75 15.69
C PRO A 40 11.66 -20.29 15.27
N GLY A 41 10.54 -20.04 14.60
CA GLY A 41 10.15 -18.78 13.97
C GLY A 41 10.58 -18.63 12.50
N SER A 42 11.43 -19.50 11.96
CA SER A 42 11.88 -19.41 10.56
C SER A 42 10.74 -19.65 9.56
N GLY A 43 9.72 -20.42 9.93
CA GLY A 43 8.52 -20.61 9.11
C GLY A 43 7.75 -19.30 8.89
N MET A 44 7.48 -18.58 9.97
CA MET A 44 6.84 -17.26 9.90
C MET A 44 7.70 -16.23 9.15
N ALA A 45 9.01 -16.22 9.37
CA ALA A 45 9.92 -15.32 8.65
C ALA A 45 9.83 -15.52 7.13
N LEU A 46 9.77 -16.77 6.66
CA LEU A 46 9.61 -17.09 5.25
C LEU A 46 8.27 -16.58 4.69
N GLN A 47 7.17 -16.71 5.44
CA GLN A 47 5.85 -16.21 5.00
C GLN A 47 5.86 -14.71 4.75
N TYR A 48 6.48 -13.93 5.63
CA TYR A 48 6.63 -12.48 5.44
C TYR A 48 7.48 -12.16 4.22
N LEU A 49 8.56 -12.90 4.00
CA LEU A 49 9.43 -12.72 2.84
C LEU A 49 8.69 -12.98 1.53
N ILE A 50 7.96 -14.09 1.45
CA ILE A 50 7.15 -14.44 0.27
C ILE A 50 6.04 -13.40 0.06
N SER A 51 5.37 -12.96 1.13
CA SER A 51 4.31 -11.96 1.04
C SER A 51 4.84 -10.60 0.56
N GLY A 52 6.00 -10.18 1.06
CA GLY A 52 6.67 -8.96 0.60
C GLY A 52 7.07 -9.06 -0.88
N LEU A 53 7.62 -10.20 -1.29
CA LEU A 53 7.98 -10.41 -2.69
C LEU A 53 6.74 -10.43 -3.61
N ALA A 54 5.66 -11.06 -3.16
CA ALA A 54 4.38 -11.03 -3.87
C ALA A 54 3.83 -9.60 -3.99
N TYR A 55 3.94 -8.80 -2.94
CA TYR A 55 3.54 -7.39 -2.97
C TYR A 55 4.37 -6.57 -3.96
N ILE A 56 5.69 -6.74 -3.97
CA ILE A 56 6.57 -6.12 -4.96
C ILE A 56 6.19 -6.55 -6.38
N ALA A 57 5.92 -7.85 -6.58
CA ALA A 57 5.49 -8.36 -7.88
C ALA A 57 4.17 -7.71 -8.33
N VAL A 58 3.21 -7.53 -7.42
CA VAL A 58 1.95 -6.82 -7.71
C VAL A 58 2.21 -5.37 -8.11
N ILE A 59 3.10 -4.66 -7.43
CA ILE A 59 3.48 -3.29 -7.80
C ILE A 59 4.12 -3.25 -9.20
N VAL A 60 5.06 -4.17 -9.46
CA VAL A 60 5.73 -4.26 -10.76
C VAL A 60 4.70 -4.54 -11.87
N VAL A 61 3.75 -5.44 -11.65
CA VAL A 61 2.65 -5.72 -12.58
C VAL A 61 1.76 -4.49 -12.77
N ALA A 62 1.39 -3.81 -11.68
CA ALA A 62 0.57 -2.61 -11.73
C ALA A 62 1.25 -1.48 -12.51
N TRP A 63 2.58 -1.38 -12.46
CA TRP A 63 3.34 -0.39 -13.22
C TRP A 63 3.22 -0.56 -14.74
N PHE A 64 2.97 -1.78 -15.23
CA PHE A 64 2.71 -2.01 -16.66
C PHE A 64 1.31 -1.52 -17.11
N ILE A 65 0.42 -1.16 -16.17
CA ILE A 65 -0.92 -0.66 -16.49
C ILE A 65 -0.83 0.86 -16.74
N PRO A 66 -1.11 1.34 -17.97
CA PRO A 66 -1.00 2.77 -18.32
C PRO A 66 -1.84 3.69 -17.42
N ALA A 67 -3.01 3.21 -16.97
CA ALA A 67 -3.88 3.96 -16.08
C ALA A 67 -3.25 4.21 -14.70
N VAL A 68 -2.47 3.26 -14.18
CA VAL A 68 -1.74 3.42 -12.90
C VAL A 68 -0.51 4.29 -13.11
N ARG A 69 0.18 4.11 -14.24
CA ARG A 69 1.40 4.86 -14.60
C ARG A 69 1.16 6.36 -14.81
N HIS A 70 0.06 6.74 -15.47
CA HIS A 70 -0.23 8.15 -15.77
C HIS A 70 -1.34 8.70 -14.88
N VAL A 71 -1.47 8.20 -13.64
CA VAL A 71 -2.56 8.61 -12.75
C VAL A 71 -2.59 10.13 -12.56
N GLU A 72 -1.41 10.76 -12.49
CA GLU A 72 -1.23 12.22 -12.37
C GLU A 72 -1.65 12.99 -13.63
N GLU A 73 -1.55 12.40 -14.82
CA GLU A 73 -2.04 13.02 -16.06
C GLU A 73 -3.55 12.84 -16.23
N LEU A 74 -4.09 11.73 -15.71
CA LEU A 74 -5.50 11.36 -15.84
C LEU A 74 -6.39 12.08 -14.83
N LEU A 75 -5.86 12.51 -13.69
CA LEU A 75 -6.56 13.33 -12.71
C LEU A 75 -6.04 14.78 -12.73
N PRO A 76 -6.80 15.75 -13.26
CA PRO A 76 -6.42 17.16 -13.29
C PRO A 76 -6.81 17.88 -11.99
N ASP A 77 -6.44 17.33 -10.83
CA ASP A 77 -6.73 17.91 -9.51
C ASP A 77 -5.74 19.02 -9.12
N HIS A 78 -4.51 18.96 -9.62
CA HIS A 78 -3.50 20.01 -9.44
C HIS A 78 -3.93 21.37 -10.03
N ASP A 79 -4.48 21.40 -11.24
CA ASP A 79 -4.96 22.62 -11.90
C ASP A 79 -6.20 23.22 -11.20
N GLN A 80 -7.01 22.38 -10.54
CA GLN A 80 -8.25 22.82 -9.90
C GLN A 80 -7.98 23.55 -8.58
N LEU A 81 -6.96 23.14 -7.82
CA LEU A 81 -6.60 23.76 -6.54
C LEU A 81 -6.03 25.18 -6.74
N GLU A 82 -5.18 25.38 -7.75
CA GLU A 82 -4.62 26.71 -8.09
C GLU A 82 -5.73 27.71 -8.47
N LYS A 83 -6.74 27.25 -9.22
CA LYS A 83 -7.90 28.08 -9.61
C LYS A 83 -8.76 28.49 -8.41
N VAL A 84 -8.93 27.61 -7.42
CA VAL A 84 -9.69 27.90 -6.20
C VAL A 84 -8.94 28.87 -5.29
N GLU A 85 -7.62 28.73 -5.17
CA GLU A 85 -6.79 29.65 -4.36
C GLU A 85 -6.72 31.06 -4.97
N HIS A 86 -6.63 31.17 -6.30
CA HIS A 86 -6.76 32.46 -7.00
C HIS A 86 -8.16 33.08 -6.87
N SER A 87 -9.23 32.28 -6.93
CA SER A 87 -10.61 32.78 -6.76
C SER A 87 -10.93 33.25 -5.33
N HIS A 88 -10.12 32.86 -4.33
CA HIS A 88 -10.31 33.23 -2.92
C HIS A 88 -9.36 34.35 -2.45
N SER A 89 -8.36 34.70 -3.26
CA SER A 89 -7.39 35.76 -3.01
C SER A 89 -7.64 37.03 -3.83
N GLU A 90 -8.56 36.99 -4.80
CA GLU A 90 -9.18 38.21 -5.31
C GLU A 90 -9.95 38.89 -4.16
N PRO A 91 -9.58 40.12 -3.77
CA PRO A 91 -10.41 40.87 -2.83
C PRO A 91 -11.76 41.07 -3.50
N GLU A 92 -12.83 40.72 -2.79
CA GLU A 92 -14.21 41.01 -3.18
C GLU A 92 -14.26 42.40 -3.84
N PRO A 93 -14.71 42.51 -5.11
CA PRO A 93 -14.63 43.76 -5.83
C PRO A 93 -15.34 44.83 -5.00
N ALA A 94 -14.66 45.95 -4.77
CA ALA A 94 -15.12 47.09 -3.97
C ALA A 94 -16.48 47.69 -4.43
N GLU A 95 -17.10 47.12 -5.47
CA GLU A 95 -18.41 47.42 -5.98
C GLU A 95 -19.53 47.02 -4.99
N GLU A 96 -19.46 45.87 -4.32
CA GLU A 96 -20.49 45.48 -3.32
C GLU A 96 -20.41 46.32 -2.03
N ARG A 97 -19.21 46.76 -1.65
CA ARG A 97 -19.00 47.66 -0.50
C ARG A 97 -19.57 49.07 -0.71
N SER A 98 -19.79 49.48 -1.96
CA SER A 98 -20.35 50.79 -2.31
C SER A 98 -21.88 50.81 -2.42
N LEU A 99 -22.52 49.64 -2.45
CA LEU A 99 -23.97 49.48 -2.60
C LEU A 99 -24.70 49.08 -1.31
N GLN A 100 -23.99 48.83 -0.20
CA GLN A 100 -24.63 48.67 1.11
C GLN A 100 -24.80 50.03 1.80
N PRO A 101 -26.02 50.59 1.88
CA PRO A 101 -26.27 51.74 2.73
C PRO A 101 -26.05 51.34 4.19
N ALA A 102 -25.23 52.10 4.90
CA ALA A 102 -25.10 52.01 6.35
C ALA A 102 -26.49 52.22 6.97
N ALA A 103 -27.05 51.16 7.55
CA ALA A 103 -28.27 51.16 8.35
C ALA A 103 -27.90 51.00 9.83
#